data_AF-A0A2N7Z106-F1
#
_entry.id   AF-A0A2N7Z106-F1
#
_cell.length_a   1.000
_cell.length_b   1.000
_cell.length_c   1.000
_cell.angle_alpha   90.00
_cell.angle_beta   90.00
_cell.angle_gamma   90.00
#
_symmetry.space_group_name_H-M   'P 1'
#
loop_
_entity.id
_entity.type
_entity.pdbx_description
1 polymer ?
#
loop_
_entity_poly.entity_id
_entity_poly.type
_entity_poly.pdbx_seq_one_letter_code
_entity_poly.pdbx_strand_id
1 'polypeptide(L)'
;MLNPEHHCTPPVSALQPLAPLHTSRVPVVKFEHHLSVLDAEGAPMSIWYDVQHGVWMTHPDTIDGELLTQAVWLTHEGYWDRGTLEDWQAIRHKLPQPTEFRNVELPGYPVLPTDTQPIPREIHKIWIGTLLPSQNLIDALTRNAAHTAGYKVIVHTDVSDDLLIPLTQILKNAVPTLTIAPLNGTVFFEDFKKHAIYKHYLNISTGTTTNYSAASDILRYPLANHYGGIYMDMDDCFTTKISEQVFMAASNDVLLGTFINAPHADFYGYNSSIFATHANNPVLVKVTEEMLSRCDKHKDFFIKPRPHFTGKYDSTYEALKTYSAELFQLTGPQVFNDVLARERPDYYGVLVQRSRSHGTKINPGVVDTAYFHKLSKVTDHYFPFFERARVVIGVEHSWITT
;
A
#
# COMPACT_ATOMS: atom_id res chain seq x y z
N MET A 1 0.81 -17.84 30.63
CA MET A 1 1.06 -17.01 31.82
C MET A 1 1.10 -15.57 31.35
N LEU A 2 0.12 -14.75 31.74
CA LEU A 2 0.07 -13.32 31.43
C LEU A 2 0.63 -12.57 32.63
N ASN A 3 1.60 -11.69 32.40
CA ASN A 3 2.28 -10.92 33.45
C ASN A 3 1.41 -9.69 33.81
N PRO A 4 0.95 -9.49 35.06
CA PRO A 4 -0.10 -8.51 35.38
C PRO A 4 0.37 -7.08 35.65
N GLU A 5 1.68 -6.80 35.60
CA GLU A 5 2.21 -5.49 35.96
C GLU A 5 3.25 -5.02 34.96
N HIS A 6 2.84 -4.23 33.97
CA HIS A 6 3.69 -3.19 33.41
C HIS A 6 2.83 -2.05 32.88
N HIS A 7 3.01 -0.87 33.47
CA HIS A 7 2.77 0.39 32.80
C HIS A 7 3.56 0.37 31.47
N CYS A 8 2.86 0.04 30.38
CA CYS A 8 3.44 0.02 29.05
C CYS A 8 3.59 1.48 28.64
N THR A 9 4.74 2.07 28.92
CA THR A 9 5.18 3.26 28.19
C THR A 9 5.57 2.72 26.81
N PRO A 10 4.81 3.00 25.74
CA PRO A 10 5.16 2.46 24.43
C PRO A 10 6.56 2.97 24.08
N PRO A 11 7.49 2.10 23.66
CA PRO A 11 8.76 2.58 23.14
C PRO A 11 8.47 3.56 22.01
N VAL A 12 9.12 4.72 22.04
CA VAL A 12 9.18 5.60 20.86
C VAL A 12 9.64 4.72 19.71
N SER A 13 8.85 4.64 18.64
CA SER A 13 9.12 3.77 17.50
C SER A 13 10.51 4.12 16.96
N ALA A 14 11.48 3.21 17.13
CA ALA A 14 12.81 3.42 16.59
C ALA A 14 12.70 3.35 15.05
N LEU A 15 12.91 4.48 14.40
CA LEU A 15 12.98 4.54 12.94
C LEU A 15 14.18 3.74 12.46
N GLN A 16 14.04 3.08 11.31
CA GLN A 16 15.19 2.46 10.69
C GLN A 16 16.19 3.53 10.23
N PRO A 17 17.50 3.32 10.46
CA PRO A 17 18.51 4.21 9.91
C PRO A 17 18.45 4.16 8.39
N LEU A 18 18.69 5.30 7.75
CA LEU A 18 18.83 5.34 6.30
C LEU A 18 20.18 4.73 5.90
N ALA A 19 20.17 3.94 4.82
CA ALA A 19 21.39 3.51 4.17
C ALA A 19 22.17 4.73 3.65
N PRO A 20 23.50 4.62 3.49
CA PRO A 20 24.31 5.67 2.89
C PRO A 20 23.73 6.11 1.54
N LEU A 21 23.83 7.42 1.24
CA LEU A 21 23.43 7.97 -0.04
C LEU A 21 24.12 7.19 -1.18
N HIS A 22 23.33 6.81 -2.18
CA HIS A 22 23.84 6.10 -3.34
C HIS A 22 24.14 7.14 -4.42
N THR A 23 25.42 7.26 -4.80
CA THR A 23 25.85 8.22 -5.81
C THR A 23 26.27 7.49 -7.07
N SER A 24 25.67 7.86 -8.20
CA SER A 24 26.04 7.37 -9.53
C SER A 24 26.80 8.46 -10.28
N ARG A 25 27.94 8.10 -10.88
CA ARG A 25 28.76 9.02 -11.69
C ARG A 25 28.31 8.94 -13.14
N VAL A 26 27.90 10.07 -13.71
CA VAL A 26 27.27 10.12 -15.05
C VAL A 26 28.00 11.13 -15.94
N PRO A 27 28.29 10.81 -17.21
CA PRO A 27 28.85 11.74 -18.17
C PRO A 27 28.02 13.03 -18.29
N VAL A 28 28.69 14.17 -18.42
CA VAL A 28 28.01 15.43 -18.76
C VAL A 28 27.71 15.41 -20.26
N VAL A 29 26.45 15.60 -20.62
CA VAL A 29 25.98 15.67 -22.01
C VAL A 29 25.27 17.00 -22.22
N LYS A 30 25.58 17.66 -23.35
CA LYS A 30 24.81 18.80 -23.83
C LYS A 30 23.56 18.27 -24.51
N PHE A 31 22.41 18.47 -23.88
CA PHE A 31 21.11 18.12 -24.45
C PHE A 31 20.57 19.28 -25.29
N GLU A 32 19.90 18.96 -26.39
CA GLU A 32 19.21 19.97 -27.21
C GLU A 32 17.84 20.34 -26.60
N HIS A 33 17.11 19.33 -26.11
CA HIS A 33 15.87 19.47 -25.33
C HIS A 33 15.82 18.37 -24.26
N HIS A 34 14.93 18.49 -23.25
CA HIS A 34 14.80 17.58 -22.09
C HIS A 34 15.25 16.11 -22.31
N LEU A 35 16.52 15.80 -21.98
CA LEU A 35 17.17 14.48 -22.17
C LEU A 35 17.21 13.94 -23.59
N SER A 36 17.28 14.82 -24.58
CA SER A 36 17.37 14.44 -25.98
C SER A 36 18.67 14.93 -26.60
N VAL A 37 19.25 14.08 -27.43
CA VAL A 37 20.38 14.36 -28.31
C VAL A 37 19.93 14.24 -29.76
N LEU A 38 20.69 14.75 -30.72
CA LEU A 38 20.38 14.64 -32.15
C LEU A 38 21.29 13.63 -32.83
N ASP A 39 20.72 12.82 -33.71
CA ASP A 39 21.49 11.98 -34.63
C ASP A 39 22.12 12.79 -35.77
N ALA A 40 22.80 12.10 -36.69
CA ALA A 40 23.48 12.72 -37.84
C ALA A 40 22.52 13.49 -38.77
N GLU A 41 21.26 13.03 -38.85
CA GLU A 41 20.19 13.63 -39.65
C GLU A 41 19.47 14.77 -38.92
N GLY A 42 19.80 15.02 -37.65
CA GLY A 42 19.19 16.04 -36.82
C GLY A 42 17.87 15.62 -36.17
N ALA A 43 17.55 14.32 -36.15
CA ALA A 43 16.37 13.80 -35.48
C ALA A 43 16.62 13.60 -33.97
N PRO A 44 15.66 13.97 -33.11
CA PRO A 44 15.83 13.87 -31.67
C PRO A 44 15.70 12.43 -31.15
N MET A 45 16.65 12.03 -30.31
CA MET A 45 16.66 10.78 -29.56
C MET A 45 16.57 11.06 -28.07
N SER A 46 15.48 10.61 -27.44
CA SER A 46 15.34 10.70 -25.99
C SER A 46 16.14 9.58 -25.32
N ILE A 47 17.02 9.94 -24.39
CA ILE A 47 18.00 9.03 -23.80
C ILE A 47 18.02 9.02 -22.27
N TRP A 48 18.52 7.92 -21.71
CA TRP A 48 18.83 7.75 -20.30
C TRP A 48 20.17 7.02 -20.13
N TYR A 49 20.84 7.18 -19.00
CA TYR A 49 22.15 6.60 -18.74
C TYR A 49 22.03 5.30 -17.95
N ASP A 50 22.53 4.21 -18.51
CA ASP A 50 22.71 2.94 -17.83
C ASP A 50 24.04 2.97 -17.06
N VAL A 51 23.95 3.04 -15.73
CA VAL A 51 25.13 3.10 -14.85
C VAL A 51 25.92 1.79 -14.86
N GLN A 52 25.25 0.64 -15.02
CA GLN A 52 25.88 -0.67 -14.97
C GLN A 52 26.73 -0.92 -16.22
N HIS A 53 26.23 -0.52 -17.38
CA HIS A 53 26.95 -0.66 -18.65
C HIS A 53 27.82 0.55 -18.97
N GLY A 54 27.56 1.70 -18.35
CA GLY A 54 28.30 2.93 -18.56
C GLY A 54 27.98 3.62 -19.89
N VAL A 55 26.76 3.46 -20.40
CA VAL A 55 26.34 3.87 -21.75
C VAL A 55 24.99 4.59 -21.70
N TRP A 56 24.74 5.48 -22.67
CA TRP A 56 23.41 6.06 -22.88
C TRP A 56 22.54 5.07 -23.65
N MET A 57 21.25 5.06 -23.36
CA MET A 57 20.27 4.16 -23.94
C MET A 57 19.08 4.97 -24.43
N THR A 58 18.47 4.58 -25.53
CA THR A 58 17.18 5.14 -25.94
C THR A 58 16.08 4.74 -24.96
N HIS A 59 15.07 5.57 -24.83
CA HIS A 59 13.80 5.11 -24.27
C HIS A 59 13.27 3.90 -25.07
N PRO A 60 12.57 2.95 -24.40
CA PRO A 60 12.00 1.82 -25.11
C PRO A 60 11.00 2.32 -26.15
N ASP A 61 11.22 1.94 -27.41
CA ASP A 61 10.29 2.18 -28.51
C ASP A 61 9.79 0.84 -29.04
N THR A 62 8.60 0.85 -29.63
CA THR A 62 8.02 -0.37 -30.20
C THR A 62 8.37 -0.41 -31.68
N ILE A 63 9.27 -1.30 -32.07
CA ILE A 63 9.63 -1.54 -33.47
C ILE A 63 9.18 -2.96 -33.81
N ASP A 64 8.34 -3.11 -34.83
CA ASP A 64 7.78 -4.41 -35.27
C ASP A 64 7.06 -5.22 -34.18
N GLY A 65 6.52 -4.54 -33.17
CA GLY A 65 5.81 -5.16 -32.05
C GLY A 65 6.70 -5.61 -30.89
N GLU A 66 8.01 -5.41 -30.99
CA GLU A 66 8.97 -5.66 -29.91
C GLU A 66 9.41 -4.36 -29.24
N LEU A 67 9.51 -4.38 -27.92
CA LEU A 67 10.02 -3.27 -27.14
C LEU A 67 11.55 -3.28 -27.21
N LEU A 68 12.15 -2.32 -27.91
CA LEU A 68 13.59 -2.26 -28.13
C LEU A 68 14.20 -1.01 -27.49
N THR A 69 15.34 -1.21 -26.83
CA THR A 69 16.22 -0.13 -26.37
C THR A 69 17.56 -0.27 -27.07
N GLN A 70 18.12 0.86 -27.51
CA GLN A 70 19.38 0.89 -28.24
C GLN A 70 20.42 1.64 -27.42
N ALA A 71 21.67 1.17 -27.45
CA ALA A 71 22.79 1.93 -26.93
C ALA A 71 23.03 3.16 -27.82
N VAL A 72 23.41 4.27 -27.21
CA VAL A 72 23.60 5.57 -27.85
C VAL A 72 24.98 6.11 -27.47
N TRP A 73 25.73 6.60 -28.45
CA TRP A 73 27.10 7.07 -28.25
C TRP A 73 27.47 8.23 -29.18
N LEU A 74 28.46 9.02 -28.77
CA LEU A 74 29.01 10.12 -29.57
C LEU A 74 30.10 9.59 -30.51
N THR A 75 30.04 9.94 -31.79
CA THR A 75 31.05 9.59 -32.80
C THR A 75 32.22 10.59 -32.80
N HIS A 76 33.31 10.28 -33.52
CA HIS A 76 34.45 11.22 -33.66
C HIS A 76 34.08 12.46 -34.47
N GLU A 77 33.12 12.31 -35.36
CA GLU A 77 32.58 13.38 -36.20
C GLU A 77 31.65 14.31 -35.41
N GLY A 78 31.34 14.00 -34.15
CA GLY A 78 30.60 14.87 -33.24
C GLY A 78 29.07 14.76 -33.31
N TYR A 79 28.54 13.72 -33.96
CA TYR A 79 27.10 13.40 -33.93
C TYR A 79 26.82 12.17 -33.07
N TRP A 80 25.56 11.98 -32.67
CA TRP A 80 25.16 10.81 -31.90
C TRP A 80 24.69 9.69 -32.82
N ASP A 81 25.12 8.47 -32.51
CA ASP A 81 24.73 7.26 -33.22
C ASP A 81 24.18 6.23 -32.24
N ARG A 82 23.51 5.20 -32.75
CA ARG A 82 22.84 4.18 -31.94
C ARG A 82 22.90 2.79 -32.56
N GLY A 83 22.81 1.78 -31.71
CA GLY A 83 22.77 0.38 -32.13
C GLY A 83 22.52 -0.56 -30.96
N THR A 84 22.82 -1.83 -31.14
CA THR A 84 22.71 -2.78 -30.04
C THR A 84 23.78 -2.52 -28.97
N LEU A 85 23.57 -3.06 -27.76
CA LEU A 85 24.59 -3.00 -26.72
C LEU A 85 25.88 -3.71 -27.15
N GLU A 86 25.78 -4.77 -27.95
CA GLU A 86 26.91 -5.52 -28.51
C GLU A 86 27.71 -4.67 -29.50
N ASP A 87 27.02 -3.93 -30.39
CA ASP A 87 27.65 -3.00 -31.33
C ASP A 87 28.47 -1.95 -30.57
N TRP A 88 27.86 -1.32 -29.56
CA TRP A 88 28.54 -0.36 -28.71
C TRP A 88 29.77 -0.97 -28.02
N GLN A 89 29.63 -2.16 -27.41
CA GLN A 89 30.73 -2.83 -26.72
C GLN A 89 31.92 -3.09 -27.65
N ALA A 90 31.66 -3.47 -28.91
CA ALA A 90 32.70 -3.72 -29.89
C ALA A 90 33.51 -2.47 -30.25
N ILE A 91 32.90 -1.28 -30.22
CA ILE A 91 33.54 -0.03 -30.66
C ILE A 91 33.91 0.95 -29.54
N ARG A 92 33.41 0.76 -28.31
CA ARG A 92 33.53 1.75 -27.20
C ARG A 92 34.94 2.24 -26.89
N HIS A 93 35.95 1.40 -27.12
CA HIS A 93 37.36 1.73 -26.88
C HIS A 93 37.94 2.68 -27.95
N LYS A 94 37.27 2.78 -29.11
CA LYS A 94 37.62 3.68 -30.20
C LYS A 94 36.87 5.00 -30.11
N LEU A 95 35.77 5.08 -29.39
CA LEU A 95 34.93 6.27 -29.31
C LEU A 95 35.54 7.36 -28.41
N PRO A 96 35.20 8.64 -28.63
CA PRO A 96 35.52 9.72 -27.70
C PRO A 96 35.09 9.36 -26.26
N GLN A 97 36.02 9.49 -25.32
CA GLN A 97 35.74 9.24 -23.90
C GLN A 97 35.22 10.53 -23.23
N PRO A 98 34.18 10.46 -22.39
CA PRO A 98 33.75 11.62 -21.62
C PRO A 98 34.86 12.16 -20.73
N THR A 99 35.10 13.46 -20.78
CA THR A 99 36.10 14.16 -19.94
C THR A 99 35.48 14.76 -18.68
N GLU A 100 34.17 15.05 -18.71
CA GLU A 100 33.42 15.63 -17.61
C GLU A 100 32.35 14.68 -17.10
N PHE A 101 32.21 14.62 -15.78
CA PHE A 101 31.22 13.80 -15.10
C PHE A 101 30.56 14.60 -13.99
N ARG A 102 29.28 14.34 -13.78
CA ARG A 102 28.52 14.81 -12.63
C ARG A 102 28.14 13.65 -11.73
N ASN A 103 28.06 13.94 -10.44
CA ASN A 103 27.50 13.01 -9.46
C ASN A 103 25.99 13.17 -9.40
N VAL A 104 25.29 12.05 -9.47
CA VAL A 104 23.84 11.97 -9.35
C VAL A 104 23.55 11.25 -8.05
N GLU A 105 23.01 11.99 -7.08
CA GLU A 105 22.60 11.43 -5.80
C GLU A 105 21.20 10.82 -5.93
N LEU A 106 21.11 9.52 -5.64
CA LEU A 106 19.85 8.80 -5.55
C LEU A 106 19.35 8.86 -4.10
N PRO A 107 18.03 8.98 -3.87
CA PRO A 107 17.50 9.12 -2.52
C PRO A 107 17.87 7.93 -1.63
N GLY A 108 18.11 8.18 -0.34
CA GLY A 108 18.35 7.12 0.65
C GLY A 108 17.14 6.19 0.80
N TYR A 109 17.38 4.98 1.29
CA TYR A 109 16.32 4.01 1.63
C TYR A 109 16.63 3.43 3.03
N PRO A 110 15.63 2.96 3.79
CA PRO A 110 15.86 2.43 5.12
C PRO A 110 16.69 1.15 5.05
N VAL A 111 17.62 0.99 5.98
CA VAL A 111 18.26 -0.30 6.23
C VAL A 111 17.20 -1.26 6.73
N LEU A 112 17.22 -2.50 6.23
CA LEU A 112 16.28 -3.51 6.68
C LEU A 112 16.54 -3.86 8.16
N PRO A 113 15.50 -3.97 8.99
CA PRO A 113 15.63 -4.38 10.38
C PRO A 113 16.25 -5.77 10.46
N THR A 114 17.07 -5.98 11.48
CA THR A 114 17.74 -7.28 11.72
C THR A 114 16.98 -8.15 12.71
N ASP A 115 16.14 -7.55 13.53
CA ASP A 115 15.34 -8.13 14.60
C ASP A 115 13.89 -8.41 14.15
N THR A 116 13.73 -8.92 12.93
CA THR A 116 12.39 -9.26 12.40
C THR A 116 11.91 -10.62 12.88
N GLN A 117 10.60 -10.73 13.09
CA GLN A 117 9.92 -11.99 13.40
C GLN A 117 8.75 -12.22 12.44
N PRO A 118 8.36 -13.48 12.18
CA PRO A 118 7.17 -13.78 11.40
C PRO A 118 5.91 -13.21 12.08
N ILE A 119 5.06 -12.50 11.33
CA ILE A 119 3.74 -12.13 11.84
C ILE A 119 2.86 -13.39 11.99
N PRO A 120 1.83 -13.36 12.87
CA PRO A 120 0.85 -14.43 12.97
C PRO A 120 0.23 -14.82 11.62
N ARG A 121 0.06 -16.13 11.39
CA ARG A 121 -0.63 -16.67 10.19
C ARG A 121 -2.15 -16.64 10.32
N GLU A 122 -2.67 -15.49 10.73
CA GLU A 122 -4.10 -15.21 10.85
C GLU A 122 -4.48 -14.07 9.93
N ILE A 123 -5.59 -14.22 9.22
CA ILE A 123 -6.21 -13.17 8.40
C ILE A 123 -7.51 -12.77 9.09
N HIS A 124 -7.58 -11.52 9.51
CA HIS A 124 -8.73 -10.94 10.19
C HIS A 124 -9.56 -10.15 9.20
N LYS A 125 -10.84 -10.50 9.10
CA LYS A 125 -11.87 -9.80 8.35
C LYS A 125 -12.98 -9.37 9.31
N ILE A 126 -13.72 -8.33 8.95
CA ILE A 126 -14.81 -7.78 9.77
C ILE A 126 -16.12 -7.82 8.98
N TRP A 127 -17.18 -8.33 9.59
CA TRP A 127 -18.56 -8.23 9.08
C TRP A 127 -19.50 -7.74 10.18
N ILE A 128 -20.00 -6.52 10.04
CA ILE A 128 -20.88 -5.90 11.04
C ILE A 128 -22.13 -5.35 10.38
N GLY A 129 -23.22 -5.32 11.16
CA GLY A 129 -24.49 -4.71 10.75
C GLY A 129 -25.66 -5.67 10.74
N THR A 130 -26.64 -5.39 9.89
CA THR A 130 -27.98 -6.00 9.96
C THR A 130 -28.32 -6.85 8.74
N LEU A 131 -27.40 -7.01 7.79
CA LEU A 131 -27.62 -7.72 6.54
C LEU A 131 -26.63 -8.89 6.39
N LEU A 132 -27.08 -9.92 5.67
CA LEU A 132 -26.20 -10.98 5.17
C LEU A 132 -25.30 -10.45 4.05
N PRO A 133 -24.09 -11.00 3.88
CA PRO A 133 -23.20 -10.62 2.79
C PRO A 133 -23.83 -10.93 1.43
N SER A 134 -23.51 -10.12 0.43
CA SER A 134 -23.94 -10.34 -0.94
C SER A 134 -23.31 -11.61 -1.52
N GLN A 135 -23.89 -12.13 -2.62
CA GLN A 135 -23.30 -13.27 -3.32
C GLN A 135 -21.89 -12.96 -3.86
N ASN A 136 -21.65 -11.72 -4.32
CA ASN A 136 -20.33 -11.31 -4.82
C ASN A 136 -19.25 -11.43 -3.75
N LEU A 137 -19.58 -11.06 -2.51
CA LEU A 137 -18.70 -11.18 -1.35
C LEU A 137 -18.44 -12.64 -0.99
N ILE A 138 -19.47 -13.48 -1.01
CA ILE A 138 -19.34 -14.92 -0.77
C ILE A 138 -18.44 -15.57 -1.83
N ASP A 139 -18.60 -15.17 -3.09
CA ASP A 139 -17.76 -15.64 -4.19
C ASP A 139 -16.31 -15.17 -4.04
N ALA A 140 -16.09 -13.94 -3.57
CA ALA A 140 -14.76 -13.41 -3.26
C ALA A 140 -14.06 -14.23 -2.17
N LEU A 141 -14.74 -14.53 -1.06
CA LEU A 141 -14.22 -15.41 -0.01
C LEU A 141 -13.88 -16.80 -0.55
N THR A 142 -14.75 -17.37 -1.39
CA THR A 142 -14.56 -18.68 -1.99
C THR A 142 -13.32 -18.73 -2.89
N ARG A 143 -13.13 -17.73 -3.76
CA ARG A 143 -11.91 -17.60 -4.57
C ARG A 143 -10.66 -17.45 -3.70
N ASN A 144 -10.75 -16.64 -2.64
CA ASN A 144 -9.61 -16.34 -1.78
C ASN A 144 -9.20 -17.53 -0.89
N ALA A 145 -10.10 -18.47 -0.61
CA ALA A 145 -9.81 -19.67 0.18
C ALA A 145 -8.65 -20.51 -0.40
N ALA A 146 -8.58 -20.64 -1.74
CA ALA A 146 -7.50 -21.36 -2.40
C ALA A 146 -6.13 -20.65 -2.28
N HIS A 147 -6.14 -19.32 -2.17
CA HIS A 147 -4.94 -18.50 -2.04
C HIS A 147 -4.42 -18.44 -0.60
N THR A 148 -5.30 -18.62 0.38
CA THR A 148 -5.01 -18.47 1.82
C THR A 148 -4.82 -19.80 2.54
N ALA A 149 -4.64 -20.90 1.81
CA ALA A 149 -4.31 -22.20 2.41
C ALA A 149 -3.10 -22.08 3.36
N GLY A 150 -3.20 -22.65 4.57
CA GLY A 150 -2.16 -22.53 5.60
C GLY A 150 -2.23 -21.25 6.46
N TYR A 151 -3.17 -20.35 6.17
CA TYR A 151 -3.57 -19.27 7.06
C TYR A 151 -4.94 -19.56 7.68
N LYS A 152 -5.12 -19.16 8.95
CA LYS A 152 -6.43 -19.17 9.59
C LYS A 152 -7.16 -17.89 9.22
N VAL A 153 -8.25 -18.01 8.46
CA VAL A 153 -9.09 -16.86 8.10
C VAL A 153 -10.24 -16.74 9.10
N ILE A 154 -10.34 -15.57 9.73
CA ILE A 154 -11.27 -15.28 10.82
C ILE A 154 -12.16 -14.11 10.40
N VAL A 155 -13.47 -14.34 10.37
CA VAL A 155 -14.48 -13.29 10.18
C VAL A 155 -15.00 -12.91 11.56
N HIS A 156 -14.61 -11.74 12.04
CA HIS A 156 -15.10 -11.15 13.28
C HIS A 156 -16.44 -10.47 13.04
N THR A 157 -17.46 -10.80 13.85
CA THR A 157 -18.83 -10.35 13.61
C THR A 157 -19.42 -9.57 14.77
N ASP A 158 -20.06 -8.45 14.46
CA ASP A 158 -20.97 -7.72 15.38
C ASP A 158 -22.34 -7.60 14.70
N VAL A 159 -23.15 -8.63 14.91
CA VAL A 159 -24.49 -8.82 14.33
C VAL A 159 -25.42 -9.34 15.43
N SER A 160 -26.74 -9.25 15.23
CA SER A 160 -27.70 -9.83 16.18
C SER A 160 -27.58 -11.36 16.25
N ASP A 161 -28.00 -11.94 17.37
CA ASP A 161 -28.04 -13.40 17.55
C ASP A 161 -28.89 -14.09 16.46
N ASP A 162 -30.00 -13.46 16.07
CA ASP A 162 -30.88 -13.94 15.00
C ASP A 162 -30.18 -13.99 13.63
N LEU A 163 -29.25 -13.06 13.36
CA LEU A 163 -28.50 -12.99 12.11
C LEU A 163 -27.23 -13.86 12.13
N LEU A 164 -26.66 -14.13 13.30
CA LEU A 164 -25.42 -14.87 13.45
C LEU A 164 -25.54 -16.31 12.92
N ILE A 165 -26.66 -16.99 13.17
CA ILE A 165 -26.90 -18.37 12.73
C ILE A 165 -26.90 -18.48 11.18
N PRO A 166 -27.78 -17.77 10.45
CA PRO A 166 -27.80 -17.84 8.99
C PRO A 166 -26.50 -17.32 8.36
N LEU A 167 -25.86 -16.30 8.94
CA LEU A 167 -24.55 -15.81 8.50
C LEU A 167 -23.50 -16.92 8.60
N THR A 168 -23.40 -17.59 9.74
CA THR A 168 -22.44 -18.67 9.97
C THR A 168 -22.67 -19.81 8.99
N GLN A 169 -23.93 -20.19 8.74
CA GLN A 169 -24.27 -21.25 7.79
C GLN A 169 -23.83 -20.89 6.36
N ILE A 170 -24.18 -19.70 5.87
CA ILE A 170 -23.84 -19.28 4.50
C ILE A 170 -22.32 -19.22 4.30
N LEU A 171 -21.60 -18.61 5.24
CA LEU A 171 -20.14 -18.47 5.14
C LEU A 171 -19.42 -19.82 5.23
N LYS A 172 -19.83 -20.70 6.15
CA LYS A 172 -19.20 -22.04 6.27
C LYS A 172 -19.59 -22.99 5.14
N ASN A 173 -20.76 -22.83 4.54
CA ASN A 173 -21.12 -23.59 3.35
C ASN A 173 -20.23 -23.21 2.16
N ALA A 174 -19.92 -21.91 2.02
CA ALA A 174 -19.04 -21.42 0.97
C ALA A 174 -17.56 -21.78 1.22
N VAL A 175 -17.08 -21.58 2.45
CA VAL A 175 -15.69 -21.85 2.84
C VAL A 175 -15.67 -22.56 4.21
N PRO A 176 -15.66 -23.90 4.24
CA PRO A 176 -15.76 -24.68 5.48
C PRO A 176 -14.65 -24.44 6.50
N THR A 177 -13.48 -23.96 6.05
CA THR A 177 -12.32 -23.66 6.89
C THR A 177 -12.37 -22.29 7.56
N LEU A 178 -13.39 -21.46 7.28
CA LEU A 178 -13.54 -20.15 7.93
C LEU A 178 -13.85 -20.30 9.43
N THR A 179 -13.18 -19.48 10.22
CA THR A 179 -13.56 -19.24 11.60
C THR A 179 -14.51 -18.04 11.64
N ILE A 180 -15.72 -18.23 12.16
CA ILE A 180 -16.66 -17.15 12.44
C ILE A 180 -16.57 -16.84 13.93
N ALA A 181 -16.24 -15.60 14.27
CA ALA A 181 -15.94 -15.18 15.64
C ALA A 181 -16.83 -13.98 16.05
N PRO A 182 -17.93 -14.22 16.78
CA PRO A 182 -18.70 -13.13 17.38
C PRO A 182 -17.82 -12.29 18.29
N LEU A 183 -17.89 -10.97 18.17
CA LEU A 183 -17.09 -10.04 18.95
C LEU A 183 -17.59 -9.95 20.40
N ASN A 184 -18.91 -9.92 20.60
CA ASN A 184 -19.50 -9.87 21.94
C ASN A 184 -19.05 -11.04 22.81
N GLY A 185 -18.59 -10.74 24.03
CA GLY A 185 -18.09 -11.73 24.97
C GLY A 185 -16.62 -12.12 24.77
N THR A 186 -15.93 -11.62 23.74
CA THR A 186 -14.47 -11.81 23.60
C THR A 186 -13.71 -10.84 24.49
N VAL A 187 -12.54 -11.27 25.00
CA VAL A 187 -11.65 -10.41 25.80
C VAL A 187 -11.31 -9.13 25.04
N PHE A 188 -10.95 -9.26 23.76
CA PHE A 188 -10.68 -8.12 22.88
C PHE A 188 -11.82 -7.10 22.89
N PHE A 189 -13.06 -7.54 22.64
CA PHE A 189 -14.16 -6.60 22.47
C PHE A 189 -14.60 -5.98 23.79
N GLU A 190 -14.54 -6.73 24.89
CA GLU A 190 -14.79 -6.17 26.22
C GLU A 190 -13.73 -5.13 26.63
N ASP A 191 -12.49 -5.27 26.18
CA ASP A 191 -11.48 -4.24 26.37
C ASP A 191 -11.66 -3.06 25.41
N PHE A 192 -12.03 -3.33 24.15
CA PHE A 192 -12.35 -2.29 23.17
C PHE A 192 -13.51 -1.40 23.63
N LYS A 193 -14.55 -1.98 24.24
CA LYS A 193 -15.69 -1.25 24.84
C LYS A 193 -15.28 -0.21 25.88
N LYS A 194 -14.13 -0.40 26.53
CA LYS A 194 -13.58 0.53 27.54
C LYS A 194 -12.76 1.66 26.89
N HIS A 195 -12.34 1.51 25.63
CA HIS A 195 -11.55 2.51 24.92
C HIS A 195 -12.40 3.72 24.52
N ALA A 196 -11.83 4.93 24.58
CA ALA A 196 -12.58 6.17 24.33
C ALA A 196 -13.14 6.27 22.89
N ILE A 197 -12.53 5.59 21.92
CA ILE A 197 -13.02 5.52 20.53
C ILE A 197 -14.34 4.73 20.41
N TYR A 198 -14.64 3.83 21.36
CA TYR A 198 -15.81 2.96 21.30
C TYR A 198 -17.13 3.74 21.19
N LYS A 199 -17.20 4.92 21.81
CA LYS A 199 -18.38 5.82 21.68
C LYS A 199 -18.69 6.17 20.21
N HIS A 200 -17.66 6.32 19.38
CA HIS A 200 -17.81 6.61 17.96
C HIS A 200 -18.17 5.35 17.18
N TYR A 201 -17.53 4.21 17.48
CA TYR A 201 -17.93 2.91 16.93
C TYR A 201 -19.42 2.64 17.17
N LEU A 202 -19.89 2.79 18.41
CA LEU A 202 -21.29 2.58 18.79
C LEU A 202 -22.22 3.57 18.08
N ASN A 203 -21.90 4.86 18.09
CA ASN A 203 -22.72 5.87 17.40
C ASN A 203 -22.86 5.58 15.89
N ILE A 204 -21.79 5.13 15.25
CA ILE A 204 -21.76 4.85 13.81
C ILE A 204 -22.46 3.54 13.46
N SER A 205 -22.41 2.53 14.35
CA SER A 205 -23.00 1.21 14.11
C SER A 205 -24.47 1.11 14.54
N THR A 206 -24.92 1.91 15.52
CA THR A 206 -26.28 1.83 16.07
C THR A 206 -27.02 3.17 16.12
N GLY A 207 -26.41 4.25 15.63
CA GLY A 207 -27.01 5.60 15.66
C GLY A 207 -28.15 5.78 14.67
N THR A 208 -28.65 7.01 14.58
CA THR A 208 -29.75 7.39 13.67
C THR A 208 -29.44 7.16 12.20
N THR A 209 -28.16 7.28 11.84
CA THR A 209 -27.64 7.07 10.48
C THR A 209 -26.45 6.12 10.59
N THR A 210 -26.66 4.85 10.25
CA THR A 210 -25.62 3.83 10.38
C THR A 210 -24.64 3.87 9.22
N ASN A 211 -23.37 3.57 9.52
CA ASN A 211 -22.32 3.44 8.52
C ASN A 211 -21.36 2.31 8.91
N TYR A 212 -21.75 1.08 8.58
CA TYR A 212 -21.00 -0.12 8.93
C TYR A 212 -19.58 -0.15 8.34
N SER A 213 -19.35 0.46 7.18
CA SER A 213 -18.00 0.60 6.63
C SER A 213 -17.09 1.46 7.52
N ALA A 214 -17.60 2.60 8.01
CA ALA A 214 -16.86 3.46 8.94
C ALA A 214 -16.67 2.82 10.33
N ALA A 215 -17.64 2.03 10.81
CA ALA A 215 -17.46 1.28 12.04
C ALA A 215 -16.39 0.17 11.88
N SER A 216 -16.30 -0.47 10.71
CA SER A 216 -15.21 -1.40 10.37
C SER A 216 -13.84 -0.71 10.31
N ASP A 217 -13.78 0.50 9.74
CA ASP A 217 -12.59 1.36 9.78
C ASP A 217 -12.11 1.63 11.21
N ILE A 218 -13.01 1.95 12.14
CA ILE A 218 -12.63 2.16 13.55
C ILE A 218 -12.11 0.87 14.19
N LEU A 219 -12.73 -0.27 13.88
CA LEU A 219 -12.47 -1.53 14.57
C LEU A 219 -11.20 -2.24 14.09
N ARG A 220 -10.81 -2.09 12.81
CA ARG A 220 -9.68 -2.85 12.22
C ARG A 220 -8.35 -2.64 12.92
N TYR A 221 -8.04 -1.41 13.37
CA TYR A 221 -6.73 -1.12 13.97
C TYR A 221 -6.61 -1.64 15.41
N PRO A 222 -7.57 -1.42 16.32
CA PRO A 222 -7.57 -2.07 17.63
C PRO A 222 -7.57 -3.61 17.52
N LEU A 223 -8.32 -4.16 16.57
CA LEU A 223 -8.39 -5.60 16.32
C LEU A 223 -7.02 -6.17 15.90
N ALA A 224 -6.43 -5.59 14.85
CA ALA A 224 -5.11 -6.00 14.38
C ALA A 224 -4.01 -5.73 15.42
N ASN A 225 -4.15 -4.68 16.24
CA ASN A 225 -3.23 -4.42 17.34
C ASN A 225 -3.35 -5.48 18.45
N HIS A 226 -4.53 -6.03 18.69
CA HIS A 226 -4.73 -7.08 19.70
C HIS A 226 -4.20 -8.44 19.23
N TYR A 227 -4.53 -8.85 18.00
CA TYR A 227 -4.22 -10.19 17.50
C TYR A 227 -2.92 -10.28 16.69
N GLY A 228 -2.47 -9.18 16.08
CA GLY A 228 -1.44 -9.19 15.04
C GLY A 228 -1.98 -9.78 13.73
N GLY A 229 -1.09 -10.25 12.86
CA GLY A 229 -1.45 -10.93 11.61
C GLY A 229 -1.77 -9.97 10.47
N ILE A 230 -2.65 -10.40 9.56
CA ILE A 230 -3.07 -9.65 8.37
C ILE A 230 -4.50 -9.18 8.57
N TYR A 231 -4.75 -7.88 8.49
CA TYR A 231 -6.11 -7.36 8.30
C TYR A 231 -6.45 -7.35 6.81
N MET A 232 -7.66 -7.79 6.43
CA MET A 232 -8.13 -7.74 5.04
C MET A 232 -9.65 -7.47 4.99
N ASP A 233 -10.11 -6.55 4.13
CA ASP A 233 -11.54 -6.35 3.88
C ASP A 233 -12.20 -7.60 3.26
N MET A 234 -13.52 -7.73 3.38
CA MET A 234 -14.22 -8.97 3.02
C MET A 234 -14.17 -9.29 1.52
N ASP A 235 -14.21 -8.26 0.68
CA ASP A 235 -14.23 -8.32 -0.78
C ASP A 235 -12.84 -8.29 -1.45
N ASP A 236 -11.79 -8.07 -0.67
CA ASP A 236 -10.40 -8.16 -1.12
C ASP A 236 -9.96 -9.61 -1.36
N CYS A 237 -9.18 -9.82 -2.43
CA CYS A 237 -8.67 -11.13 -2.84
C CYS A 237 -7.17 -11.11 -3.12
N PHE A 238 -6.43 -12.08 -2.59
CA PHE A 238 -5.07 -12.34 -3.07
C PHE A 238 -5.11 -12.85 -4.51
N THR A 239 -4.14 -12.44 -5.34
CA THR A 239 -4.00 -12.93 -6.73
C THR A 239 -3.07 -14.14 -6.83
N THR A 240 -2.37 -14.47 -5.76
CA THR A 240 -1.38 -15.55 -5.69
C THR A 240 -1.56 -16.34 -4.40
N LYS A 241 -1.09 -17.58 -4.38
CA LYS A 241 -1.08 -18.37 -3.15
C LYS A 241 -0.06 -17.78 -2.16
N ILE A 242 -0.48 -17.61 -0.91
CA ILE A 242 0.37 -17.10 0.16
C ILE A 242 0.81 -18.19 1.15
N SER A 243 0.44 -19.46 0.92
CA SER A 243 0.70 -20.59 1.80
C SER A 243 2.18 -20.77 2.18
N GLU A 244 3.07 -20.48 1.23
CA GLU A 244 4.53 -20.61 1.39
C GLU A 244 5.18 -19.29 1.81
N GLN A 245 4.41 -18.20 1.87
CA GLN A 245 4.95 -16.91 2.23
C GLN A 245 5.09 -16.80 3.75
N VAL A 246 6.15 -16.09 4.14
CA VAL A 246 6.41 -15.68 5.52
C VAL A 246 6.60 -14.17 5.49
N PHE A 247 5.72 -13.44 6.15
CA PHE A 247 5.82 -11.99 6.27
C PHE A 247 6.59 -11.68 7.55
N MET A 248 7.80 -11.14 7.39
CA MET A 248 8.68 -10.77 8.47
C MET A 248 8.50 -9.27 8.77
N ALA A 249 8.39 -8.91 10.04
CA ALA A 249 8.26 -7.53 10.51
C ALA A 249 9.03 -7.36 11.82
N ALA A 250 9.63 -6.19 12.05
CA ALA A 250 10.01 -5.75 13.38
C ALA A 250 8.77 -5.36 14.20
N SER A 251 8.88 -5.22 15.52
CA SER A 251 7.74 -5.05 16.43
C SER A 251 6.82 -3.86 16.10
N ASN A 252 7.36 -2.83 15.45
CA ASN A 252 6.66 -1.58 15.15
C ASN A 252 6.38 -1.41 13.65
N ASP A 253 6.71 -2.41 12.83
CA ASP A 253 6.47 -2.38 11.39
C ASP A 253 4.99 -2.66 11.08
N VAL A 254 4.45 -1.84 10.20
CA VAL A 254 3.17 -2.11 9.53
C VAL A 254 3.50 -2.41 8.07
N LEU A 255 3.21 -3.64 7.64
CA LEU A 255 3.42 -4.10 6.28
C LEU A 255 2.22 -3.70 5.41
N LEU A 256 2.49 -3.12 4.24
CA LEU A 256 1.51 -2.38 3.46
C LEU A 256 1.24 -3.00 2.08
N GLY A 257 0.17 -2.53 1.44
CA GLY A 257 -0.15 -2.82 0.05
C GLY A 257 0.26 -1.71 -0.91
N THR A 258 -0.46 -1.65 -2.03
CA THR A 258 -0.26 -0.63 -3.07
C THR A 258 -0.84 0.73 -2.67
N PHE A 259 -0.33 1.79 -3.31
CA PHE A 259 -1.08 3.03 -3.43
C PHE A 259 -2.36 2.82 -4.25
N ILE A 260 -3.43 3.50 -3.85
CA ILE A 260 -4.67 3.64 -4.62
C ILE A 260 -4.88 5.11 -4.98
N ASN A 261 -5.55 5.33 -6.11
CA ASN A 261 -6.08 6.63 -6.49
C ASN A 261 -7.61 6.55 -6.42
N ALA A 262 -8.21 7.24 -5.45
CA ALA A 262 -9.65 7.29 -5.23
C ALA A 262 -10.17 8.72 -5.47
N PRO A 263 -10.36 9.13 -6.75
CA PRO A 263 -10.77 10.50 -7.08
C PRO A 263 -12.16 10.87 -6.56
N HIS A 264 -13.01 9.87 -6.29
CA HIS A 264 -14.32 10.05 -5.67
C HIS A 264 -14.25 10.43 -4.18
N ALA A 265 -13.08 10.34 -3.55
CA ALA A 265 -12.84 10.73 -2.16
C ALA A 265 -11.64 11.68 -2.03
N ASP A 266 -11.16 12.25 -3.14
CA ASP A 266 -9.96 13.10 -3.22
C ASP A 266 -8.73 12.51 -2.51
N PHE A 267 -8.53 11.20 -2.68
CA PHE A 267 -7.52 10.45 -1.93
C PHE A 267 -6.48 9.78 -2.83
N TYR A 268 -5.21 9.95 -2.46
CA TYR A 268 -4.07 9.24 -3.02
C TYR A 268 -3.14 8.80 -1.89
N GLY A 269 -3.05 7.50 -1.65
CA GLY A 269 -2.33 6.95 -0.50
C GLY A 269 -2.36 5.42 -0.48
N TYR A 270 -1.72 4.81 0.51
CA TYR A 270 -1.85 3.38 0.79
C TYR A 270 -3.29 3.05 1.17
N ASN A 271 -3.81 1.95 0.65
CA ASN A 271 -5.11 1.46 1.09
C ASN A 271 -5.05 0.94 2.54
N SER A 272 -6.11 1.14 3.31
CA SER A 272 -6.27 0.59 4.67
C SER A 272 -7.08 -0.71 4.70
N SER A 273 -7.57 -1.18 3.55
CA SER A 273 -8.28 -2.46 3.42
C SER A 273 -7.37 -3.70 3.60
N ILE A 274 -6.04 -3.52 3.50
CA ILE A 274 -5.06 -4.59 3.66
C ILE A 274 -3.78 -4.05 4.32
N PHE A 275 -3.40 -4.64 5.44
CA PHE A 275 -2.10 -4.42 6.09
C PHE A 275 -1.76 -5.58 7.01
N ALA A 276 -0.51 -5.67 7.43
CA ALA A 276 -0.04 -6.67 8.38
C ALA A 276 0.78 -6.05 9.51
N THR A 277 0.75 -6.68 10.68
CA THR A 277 1.46 -6.19 11.86
C THR A 277 1.71 -7.32 12.86
N HIS A 278 2.63 -7.10 13.80
CA HIS A 278 2.60 -7.79 15.09
C HIS A 278 1.50 -7.22 16.00
N ALA A 279 1.12 -8.00 17.00
CA ALA A 279 0.30 -7.50 18.10
C ALA A 279 1.08 -6.43 18.90
N ASN A 280 0.36 -5.53 19.56
CA ASN A 280 0.88 -4.41 20.36
C ASN A 280 1.76 -3.44 19.58
N ASN A 281 1.52 -3.29 18.27
CA ASN A 281 2.24 -2.32 17.46
C ASN A 281 1.82 -0.88 17.83
N PRO A 282 2.75 -0.04 18.33
CA PRO A 282 2.43 1.32 18.77
C PRO A 282 1.90 2.22 17.66
N VAL A 283 2.20 1.94 16.38
CA VAL A 283 1.67 2.70 15.24
C VAL A 283 0.15 2.57 15.16
N LEU A 284 -0.42 1.37 15.37
CA LEU A 284 -1.88 1.17 15.32
C LEU A 284 -2.61 1.83 16.49
N VAL A 285 -1.94 1.95 17.64
CA VAL A 285 -2.44 2.77 18.76
C VAL A 285 -2.54 4.23 18.34
N LYS A 286 -1.50 4.77 17.67
CA LYS A 286 -1.49 6.15 17.16
C LYS A 286 -2.58 6.39 16.11
N VAL A 287 -2.87 5.41 15.25
CA VAL A 287 -4.02 5.49 14.31
C VAL A 287 -5.34 5.61 15.07
N THR A 288 -5.53 4.78 16.10
CA THR A 288 -6.75 4.81 16.92
C THR A 288 -6.92 6.13 17.68
N GLU A 289 -5.83 6.66 18.24
CA GLU A 289 -5.80 7.97 18.92
C GLU A 289 -6.12 9.12 17.95
N GLU A 290 -5.57 9.07 16.73
CA GLU A 290 -5.80 10.09 15.71
C GLU A 290 -7.27 10.06 15.23
N MET A 291 -7.84 8.88 14.96
CA MET A 291 -9.28 8.75 14.66
C MET A 291 -10.15 9.32 15.79
N LEU A 292 -9.81 9.05 17.05
CA LEU A 292 -10.55 9.60 18.20
C LEU A 292 -10.52 11.12 18.20
N SER A 293 -9.34 11.71 18.03
CA SER A 293 -9.15 13.16 17.95
C SER A 293 -9.95 13.78 16.82
N ARG A 294 -9.96 13.15 15.63
CA ARG A 294 -10.70 13.65 14.46
C ARG A 294 -12.20 13.52 14.65
N CYS A 295 -12.71 12.36 15.07
CA CYS A 295 -14.13 12.16 15.32
C CYS A 295 -14.65 13.05 16.47
N ASP A 296 -13.86 13.30 17.52
CA ASP A 296 -14.25 14.21 18.60
C ASP A 296 -14.37 15.67 18.15
N LYS A 297 -13.62 16.08 17.11
CA LYS A 297 -13.74 17.41 16.48
C LYS A 297 -14.90 17.49 15.48
N HIS A 298 -15.42 16.36 15.00
CA HIS A 298 -16.44 16.28 13.95
C HIS A 298 -17.66 15.46 14.41
N LYS A 299 -18.15 15.72 15.62
CA LYS A 299 -19.25 14.95 16.25
C LYS A 299 -20.53 14.94 15.41
N ASP A 300 -20.74 15.98 14.61
CA ASP A 300 -21.95 16.16 13.80
C ASP A 300 -21.89 15.39 12.47
N PHE A 301 -20.76 14.77 12.10
CA PHE A 301 -20.62 14.10 10.81
C PHE A 301 -21.51 12.86 10.72
N PHE A 302 -21.46 11.99 11.73
CA PHE A 302 -22.14 10.70 11.73
C PHE A 302 -23.61 10.73 12.20
N ILE A 303 -24.13 11.91 12.55
CA ILE A 303 -25.57 12.10 12.84
C ILE A 303 -26.36 12.58 11.62
N LYS A 304 -25.65 13.06 10.57
CA LYS A 304 -26.26 13.52 9.33
C LYS A 304 -26.41 12.35 8.36
N PRO A 305 -27.51 12.28 7.59
CA PRO A 305 -27.67 11.26 6.57
C PRO A 305 -26.59 11.42 5.49
N ARG A 306 -26.11 10.30 4.99
CA ARG A 306 -25.20 10.24 3.86
C ARG A 306 -25.89 10.81 2.60
N PRO A 307 -25.18 11.57 1.73
CA PRO A 307 -25.70 11.92 0.43
C PRO A 307 -26.00 10.66 -0.41
N HIS A 308 -27.24 10.50 -0.85
CA HIS A 308 -27.60 9.39 -1.74
C HIS A 308 -27.18 9.70 -3.18
N PHE A 309 -26.55 8.73 -3.83
CA PHE A 309 -26.15 8.83 -5.23
C PHE A 309 -27.09 8.01 -6.11
N THR A 310 -27.80 8.69 -7.01
CA THR A 310 -28.73 8.01 -7.95
C THR A 310 -28.15 7.85 -9.37
N GLY A 311 -26.93 8.34 -9.64
CA GLY A 311 -26.22 8.09 -10.90
C GLY A 311 -25.19 9.16 -11.30
N LYS A 312 -24.38 8.85 -12.32
CA LYS A 312 -23.19 9.62 -12.77
C LYS A 312 -23.48 11.05 -13.30
N TYR A 313 -24.74 11.42 -13.46
CA TYR A 313 -25.19 12.76 -13.91
C TYR A 313 -26.01 13.50 -12.84
N ASP A 314 -25.95 13.02 -11.60
CA ASP A 314 -26.68 13.59 -10.47
C ASP A 314 -25.90 14.78 -9.88
N SER A 315 -26.62 15.86 -9.56
CA SER A 315 -26.05 17.05 -8.89
C SER A 315 -25.52 16.74 -7.49
N THR A 316 -25.76 15.53 -6.99
CA THR A 316 -25.26 14.99 -5.71
C THR A 316 -23.84 14.43 -5.76
N TYR A 317 -23.20 14.27 -6.94
CA TYR A 317 -21.85 13.71 -7.02
C TYR A 317 -20.81 14.51 -6.22
N GLU A 318 -20.83 15.85 -6.29
CA GLU A 318 -19.91 16.68 -5.51
C GLU A 318 -20.18 16.61 -4.00
N ALA A 319 -21.46 16.46 -3.60
CA ALA A 319 -21.82 16.25 -2.21
C ALA A 319 -21.33 14.89 -1.69
N LEU A 320 -21.50 13.82 -2.49
CA LEU A 320 -20.96 12.50 -2.17
C LEU A 320 -19.43 12.54 -2.12
N LYS A 321 -18.76 13.21 -3.07
CA LYS A 321 -17.30 13.34 -3.09
C LYS A 321 -16.79 14.03 -1.84
N THR A 322 -17.41 15.15 -1.45
CA THR A 322 -17.09 15.88 -0.23
C THR A 322 -17.28 15.01 1.00
N TYR A 323 -18.43 14.33 1.12
CA TYR A 323 -18.70 13.39 2.20
C TYR A 323 -17.67 12.25 2.26
N SER A 324 -17.29 11.70 1.11
CA SER A 324 -16.34 10.58 1.01
C SER A 324 -14.93 11.00 1.42
N ALA A 325 -14.50 12.20 1.01
CA ALA A 325 -13.24 12.78 1.42
C ALA A 325 -13.22 13.01 2.95
N GLU A 326 -14.27 13.59 3.51
CA GLU A 326 -14.41 13.76 4.96
C GLU A 326 -14.42 12.40 5.69
N LEU A 327 -15.14 11.40 5.19
CA LEU A 327 -15.15 10.06 5.77
C LEU A 327 -13.75 9.43 5.80
N PHE A 328 -13.00 9.54 4.69
CA PHE A 328 -11.62 9.05 4.61
C PHE A 328 -10.70 9.78 5.60
N GLN A 329 -10.92 11.08 5.81
CA GLN A 329 -10.20 11.90 6.78
C GLN A 329 -10.51 11.52 8.23
N LEU A 330 -11.70 11.00 8.54
CA LEU A 330 -12.12 10.70 9.92
C LEU A 330 -11.77 9.29 10.38
N THR A 331 -12.03 8.28 9.54
CA THR A 331 -11.86 6.87 9.91
C THR A 331 -11.15 6.05 8.83
N GLY A 332 -11.24 6.47 7.58
CA GLY A 332 -10.71 5.72 6.44
C GLY A 332 -9.20 5.84 6.23
N PRO A 333 -8.72 5.58 5.00
CA PRO A 333 -7.29 5.41 4.74
C PRO A 333 -6.45 6.69 4.93
N GLN A 334 -7.05 7.89 4.91
CA GLN A 334 -6.26 9.11 5.10
C GLN A 334 -5.68 9.19 6.52
N VAL A 335 -6.43 8.82 7.55
CA VAL A 335 -5.91 8.78 8.93
C VAL A 335 -4.72 7.83 9.04
N PHE A 336 -4.86 6.65 8.43
CA PHE A 336 -3.81 5.64 8.40
C PHE A 336 -2.54 6.17 7.73
N ASN A 337 -2.67 6.85 6.59
CA ASN A 337 -1.54 7.41 5.85
C ASN A 337 -0.87 8.58 6.60
N ASP A 338 -1.65 9.48 7.20
CA ASP A 338 -1.10 10.62 7.97
C ASP A 338 -0.27 10.12 9.16
N VAL A 339 -0.77 9.10 9.86
CA VAL A 339 -0.04 8.49 10.98
C VAL A 339 1.18 7.72 10.48
N LEU A 340 1.09 6.93 9.42
CA LEU A 340 2.25 6.23 8.86
C LEU A 340 3.34 7.21 8.39
N ALA A 341 2.96 8.31 7.74
CA ALA A 341 3.90 9.33 7.29
C ALA A 341 4.64 9.99 8.47
N ARG A 342 3.96 10.16 9.61
CA ARG A 342 4.54 10.74 10.83
C ARG A 342 5.36 9.74 11.64
N GLU A 343 4.82 8.55 11.87
CA GLU A 343 5.41 7.56 12.77
C GLU A 343 6.44 6.67 12.07
N ARG A 344 6.30 6.43 10.76
CA ARG A 344 7.18 5.59 9.92
C ARG A 344 7.65 6.30 8.64
N PRO A 345 8.20 7.53 8.73
CA PRO A 345 8.75 8.25 7.59
C PRO A 345 9.92 7.52 6.92
N ASP A 346 10.57 6.61 7.64
CA ASP A 346 11.71 5.81 7.19
C ASP A 346 11.37 4.94 5.99
N TYR A 347 10.19 4.31 5.96
CA TYR A 347 9.76 3.50 4.82
C TYR A 347 8.54 4.04 4.07
N TYR A 348 7.74 4.97 4.63
CA TYR A 348 6.48 5.41 4.02
C TYR A 348 6.62 5.85 2.55
N GLY A 349 7.73 6.52 2.21
CA GLY A 349 7.98 7.00 0.84
C GLY A 349 8.60 5.99 -0.13
N VAL A 350 9.01 4.81 0.33
CA VAL A 350 9.84 3.86 -0.44
C VAL A 350 9.14 3.37 -1.71
N LEU A 351 7.85 3.06 -1.66
CA LEU A 351 7.14 2.56 -2.85
C LEU A 351 6.99 3.67 -3.92
N VAL A 352 6.78 4.93 -3.51
CA VAL A 352 6.81 6.09 -4.42
C VAL A 352 8.20 6.28 -5.02
N GLN A 353 9.23 6.20 -4.18
CA GLN A 353 10.63 6.26 -4.61
C GLN A 353 10.95 5.15 -5.60
N ARG A 354 10.49 3.91 -5.37
CA ARG A 354 10.70 2.80 -6.30
C ARG A 354 10.02 3.03 -7.62
N SER A 355 8.76 3.44 -7.60
CA SER A 355 7.98 3.73 -8.80
C SER A 355 8.61 4.83 -9.64
N ARG A 356 9.18 5.85 -8.99
CA ARG A 356 9.89 6.92 -9.69
C ARG A 356 11.31 6.51 -10.10
N SER A 357 11.96 5.55 -9.41
CA SER A 357 13.31 5.03 -9.73
C SER A 357 13.30 4.05 -10.90
N HIS A 358 12.18 3.33 -11.10
CA HIS A 358 11.90 2.48 -12.25
C HIS A 358 11.42 3.27 -13.49
N GLY A 359 11.55 4.61 -13.45
CA GLY A 359 11.19 5.50 -14.54
C GLY A 359 12.09 6.75 -14.55
N THR A 360 12.03 7.54 -15.61
CA THR A 360 12.90 8.72 -15.82
C THR A 360 12.53 9.95 -14.98
N LYS A 361 11.91 9.76 -13.80
CA LYS A 361 11.27 10.83 -13.03
C LYS A 361 11.91 11.15 -11.67
N ILE A 362 12.84 10.35 -11.11
CA ILE A 362 13.67 10.83 -9.96
C ILE A 362 14.89 11.60 -10.42
N ASN A 363 15.50 11.14 -11.51
CA ASN A 363 16.51 11.90 -12.21
C ASN A 363 16.24 11.72 -13.68
N PRO A 364 15.99 12.82 -14.42
CA PRO A 364 15.79 12.70 -15.84
C PRO A 364 17.07 12.08 -16.43
N GLY A 365 16.97 10.82 -16.84
CA GLY A 365 17.99 10.13 -17.63
C GLY A 365 19.08 9.36 -16.88
N VAL A 366 18.84 8.78 -15.70
CA VAL A 366 19.80 7.84 -15.06
C VAL A 366 19.07 6.63 -14.48
N VAL A 367 19.55 5.44 -14.83
CA VAL A 367 19.08 4.16 -14.29
C VAL A 367 20.27 3.45 -13.65
N ASP A 368 20.12 3.12 -12.37
CA ASP A 368 21.08 2.34 -11.61
C ASP A 368 20.40 1.08 -11.06
N THR A 369 20.58 -0.04 -11.77
CA THR A 369 20.00 -1.34 -11.45
C THR A 369 20.47 -1.86 -10.09
N ALA A 370 21.71 -1.57 -9.67
CA ALA A 370 22.19 -1.96 -8.35
C ALA A 370 21.42 -1.25 -7.24
N TYR A 371 21.18 0.06 -7.38
CA TYR A 371 20.30 0.80 -6.48
C TYR A 371 18.85 0.30 -6.54
N PHE A 372 18.31 0.07 -7.74
CA PHE A 372 16.95 -0.45 -7.91
C PHE A 372 16.75 -1.82 -7.26
N HIS A 373 17.74 -2.73 -7.33
CA HIS A 373 17.71 -4.02 -6.65
C HIS A 373 17.67 -3.86 -5.13
N LYS A 374 18.43 -2.91 -4.55
CA LYS A 374 18.38 -2.64 -3.11
C LYS A 374 17.01 -2.10 -2.71
N LEU A 375 16.47 -1.16 -3.48
CA LEU A 375 15.14 -0.58 -3.23
C LEU A 375 14.02 -1.62 -3.39
N SER A 376 14.16 -2.56 -4.33
CA SER A 376 13.22 -3.67 -4.51
C SER A 376 13.23 -4.61 -3.30
N LYS A 377 14.40 -4.94 -2.72
CA LYS A 377 14.46 -5.70 -1.46
C LYS A 377 13.76 -5.00 -0.29
N VAL A 378 13.94 -3.69 -0.17
CA VAL A 378 13.23 -2.88 0.84
C VAL A 378 11.72 -2.89 0.56
N THR A 379 11.34 -2.80 -0.71
CA THR A 379 9.94 -2.82 -1.12
C THR A 379 9.28 -4.16 -0.81
N ASP A 380 9.94 -5.28 -1.13
CA ASP A 380 9.46 -6.64 -0.86
C ASP A 380 9.28 -6.92 0.64
N HIS A 381 10.04 -6.22 1.49
CA HIS A 381 9.92 -6.32 2.93
C HIS A 381 8.69 -5.56 3.45
N TYR A 382 8.63 -4.25 3.21
CA TYR A 382 7.59 -3.38 3.79
C TYR A 382 6.26 -3.36 3.02
N PHE A 383 6.26 -3.70 1.73
CA PHE A 383 5.08 -3.65 0.86
C PHE A 383 4.77 -5.03 0.26
N PRO A 384 4.67 -6.09 1.08
CA PRO A 384 4.52 -7.44 0.56
C PRO A 384 3.23 -7.61 -0.24
N PHE A 385 2.18 -6.83 0.02
CA PHE A 385 0.91 -6.91 -0.70
C PHE A 385 0.87 -6.09 -2.00
N PHE A 386 1.98 -5.43 -2.35
CA PHE A 386 2.15 -4.77 -3.64
C PHE A 386 2.48 -5.77 -4.75
N GLU A 387 3.49 -6.61 -4.54
CA GLU A 387 3.99 -7.57 -5.55
C GLU A 387 3.93 -9.03 -5.07
N ARG A 388 4.56 -9.35 -3.93
CA ARG A 388 4.78 -10.74 -3.49
C ARG A 388 3.48 -11.48 -3.15
N ALA A 389 2.58 -10.82 -2.43
CA ALA A 389 1.25 -11.28 -2.06
C ALA A 389 0.22 -10.28 -2.56
N ARG A 390 0.28 -9.97 -3.87
CA ARG A 390 -0.57 -8.95 -4.48
C ARG A 390 -2.06 -9.19 -4.17
N VAL A 391 -2.74 -8.10 -3.81
CA VAL A 391 -4.18 -8.08 -3.52
C VAL A 391 -4.90 -7.27 -4.60
N VAL A 392 -6.01 -7.80 -5.09
CA VAL A 392 -7.01 -7.03 -5.85
C VAL A 392 -7.99 -6.47 -4.84
N ILE A 393 -8.08 -5.15 -4.83
CA ILE A 393 -9.03 -4.43 -3.97
C ILE A 393 -10.44 -4.67 -4.49
N GLY A 394 -11.35 -5.06 -3.60
CA GLY A 394 -12.74 -5.25 -3.92
C GLY A 394 -13.43 -3.96 -4.35
N VAL A 395 -14.55 -4.12 -5.06
CA VAL A 395 -15.36 -3.00 -5.58
C VAL A 395 -16.70 -2.90 -4.86
N GLU A 396 -16.85 -3.58 -3.72
CA GLU A 396 -18.10 -3.60 -2.97
C GLU A 396 -18.19 -2.31 -2.15
N HIS A 397 -18.47 -1.22 -2.86
CA HIS A 397 -18.74 0.09 -2.30
C HIS A 397 -20.16 0.14 -1.72
N SER A 398 -20.51 -0.84 -0.87
CA SER A 398 -21.86 -0.96 -0.28
C SER A 398 -22.31 0.33 0.39
N TRP A 399 -21.36 1.09 0.95
CA TRP A 399 -21.55 2.43 1.51
C TRP A 399 -22.00 3.52 0.50
N ILE A 400 -21.84 3.34 -0.81
CA ILE A 400 -22.33 4.33 -1.78
C ILE A 400 -23.84 4.20 -1.98
N THR A 401 -24.40 2.99 -1.80
CA THR A 401 -25.80 2.67 -2.15
C THR A 401 -26.72 2.42 -0.95
N THR A 402 -26.17 2.17 0.24
CA THR A 402 -26.90 2.08 1.52
C THR A 402 -26.79 3.38 2.29
#